data_AF-A0A7C7QIL2-F1
#
_entry.id   AF-A0A7C7QIL2-F1
#
_cell.length_a   1.000
_cell.length_b   1.000
_cell.length_c   1.000
_cell.angle_alpha   90.00
_cell.angle_beta   90.00
_cell.angle_gamma   90.00
#
_symmetry.space_group_name_H-M   'P 1'
#
loop_
_entity.id
_entity.type
_entity.pdbx_description
1 polymer ?
#
loop_
_entity_poly.entity_id
_entity_poly.type
_entity_poly.pdbx_seq_one_letter_code
_entity_poly.pdbx_strand_id
1 'polypeptide(L)' 'MDISHLIKEIKGHPKYPSVGMIVCHNGVVRSTSRDGKLVSGMRITFDRSRLKSLLNQYKKSPGIVEILVEIKEGTLQV' A
#
# COMPACT_ATOMS: atom_id res chain seq x y z
N MET A 1 3.79 -2.02 10.70
CA MET A 1 2.63 -2.41 9.87
C MET A 1 3.06 -3.68 9.20
N ASP A 2 2.23 -4.71 9.23
CA ASP A 2 2.59 -6.01 8.69
C ASP A 2 1.81 -6.26 7.40
N ILE A 3 2.52 -6.25 6.27
CA ILE A 3 1.94 -6.51 4.95
C ILE A 3 1.31 -7.90 4.85
N SER A 4 1.70 -8.83 5.73
CA SER A 4 1.15 -10.19 5.79
C SER A 4 -0.35 -10.20 6.03
N HIS A 5 -0.91 -9.20 6.73
CA HIS A 5 -2.35 -9.10 6.94
C HIS A 5 -3.11 -8.85 5.62
N LEU A 6 -2.64 -7.93 4.78
CA LEU A 6 -3.24 -7.66 3.47
C LEU A 6 -3.13 -8.87 2.55
N ILE A 7 -2.00 -9.59 2.60
CA ILE A 7 -1.84 -10.85 1.86
C ILE A 7 -2.87 -11.88 2.32
N LYS A 8 -3.11 -12.00 3.64
CA LYS A 8 -4.12 -12.90 4.20
C LYS A 8 -5.53 -12.52 3.73
N GLU A 9 -5.85 -11.24 3.67
CA GLU A 9 -7.13 -10.74 3.16
C GLU A 9 -7.32 -11.09 1.67
N ILE A 10 -6.30 -10.85 0.82
CA ILE A 10 -6.35 -11.24 -0.60
C ILE A 10 -6.53 -12.76 -0.76
N LYS A 11 -5.83 -13.56 0.04
CA LYS A 11 -5.97 -15.03 0.02
C LYS A 11 -7.37 -15.51 0.40
N GLY A 12 -8.11 -14.73 1.20
CA GLY A 12 -9.50 -15.00 1.56
C GLY A 12 -10.52 -14.59 0.50
N HIS A 13 -10.10 -13.91 -0.58
CA HIS A 13 -11.00 -13.43 -1.61
C HIS A 13 -11.65 -14.61 -2.38
N PRO A 14 -12.96 -14.60 -2.69
CA PRO A 14 -13.63 -15.72 -3.36
C PRO A 14 -13.04 -16.09 -4.73
N LYS A 15 -12.47 -15.11 -5.43
CA LYS A 15 -11.79 -15.31 -6.72
C LYS A 15 -10.29 -15.62 -6.58
N TYR A 16 -9.78 -15.83 -5.36
CA TYR A 16 -8.36 -16.15 -5.16
C TYR A 16 -7.87 -17.36 -5.96
N PRO A 17 -8.66 -18.44 -6.20
CA PRO A 17 -8.22 -19.54 -7.05
C PRO A 17 -7.80 -19.14 -8.48
N SER A 18 -8.22 -17.98 -8.99
CA SER A 18 -7.79 -17.46 -10.30
C SER A 18 -6.57 -16.52 -10.25
N VAL A 19 -5.99 -16.30 -9.06
CA VAL A 19 -4.85 -15.40 -8.86
C VAL A 19 -3.54 -16.15 -9.12
N GLY A 20 -2.77 -15.68 -10.10
CA GLY A 20 -1.43 -16.22 -10.40
C GLY A 20 -0.27 -15.56 -9.64
N MET A 21 -0.48 -14.35 -9.08
CA MET A 21 0.55 -13.57 -8.41
C MET A 21 -0.06 -12.53 -7.47
N ILE A 22 0.60 -12.26 -6.35
CA ILE A 22 0.39 -11.05 -5.53
C ILE A 22 1.66 -10.21 -5.62
N VAL A 23 1.52 -8.95 -6.05
CA VAL A 23 2.61 -7.98 -6.04
C VAL A 23 2.42 -7.04 -4.85
N CYS A 24 3.45 -6.92 -4.02
CA CYS A 24 3.44 -6.10 -2.82
C CYS A 24 4.44 -4.95 -2.94
N HIS A 25 4.02 -3.74 -2.61
CA HIS A 25 4.90 -2.58 -2.43
C HIS A 25 4.88 -2.15 -0.97
N ASN A 26 6.01 -2.29 -0.27
CA ASN A 26 6.12 -1.96 1.15
C ASN A 26 7.12 -0.81 1.34
N GLY A 27 6.61 0.38 1.61
CA GLY A 27 7.42 1.57 1.89
C GLY A 27 7.77 1.67 3.37
N VAL A 28 9.04 1.92 3.68
CA VAL A 28 9.54 2.17 5.04
C VAL A 28 10.24 3.52 5.13
N VAL A 29 10.11 4.18 6.28
CA VAL A 29 10.83 5.43 6.55
C VAL A 29 12.30 5.07 6.80
N ARG A 30 13.21 5.71 6.05
CA ARG A 30 14.65 5.55 6.24
C ARG A 30 15.23 6.71 7.04
N SER A 31 16.39 6.51 7.64
CA SER A 31 17.10 7.48 8.48
C SER A 31 17.65 8.71 7.75
N THR A 32 17.47 8.80 6.43
CA THR A 32 18.06 9.85 5.60
C THR A 32 17.03 10.44 4.62
N SER A 33 17.16 11.74 4.33
CA SER A 33 16.41 12.42 3.27
C SER A 33 16.92 12.02 1.88
N ARG A 34 16.21 12.43 0.82
CA ARG A 34 16.65 12.19 -0.58
C ARG A 34 18.06 12.71 -0.85
N ASP A 35 18.44 13.80 -0.19
CA ASP A 35 19.75 14.44 -0.37
C ASP A 35 20.80 13.94 0.65
N GLY A 36 20.51 12.86 1.38
CA GLY A 36 21.45 12.19 2.29
C GLY A 36 21.51 12.75 3.72
N LYS A 37 20.74 13.80 4.05
CA LYS A 37 20.72 14.38 5.40
C LYS A 37 20.03 13.44 6.39
N LEU A 38 20.52 13.33 7.62
CA LEU A 38 19.85 12.56 8.67
C LEU A 38 18.48 13.17 9.01
N VAL A 39 17.50 12.30 9.22
CA VAL A 39 16.14 12.67 9.65
C VAL A 39 15.67 11.71 10.74
N SER A 40 14.85 12.21 11.66
CA SER A 40 14.19 11.36 12.67
C SER A 40 12.94 10.66 12.13
N GLY A 41 12.35 11.19 11.04
CA GLY A 41 11.11 10.68 10.51
C GLY A 41 10.54 11.50 9.34
N MET A 42 9.28 11.24 9.02
CA MET A 42 8.53 11.89 7.95
C MET A 42 7.08 12.14 8.38
N ARG A 43 6.51 13.28 8.00
CA ARG A 43 5.07 13.55 8.13
C ARG A 43 4.37 13.22 6.82
N ILE A 44 3.39 12.32 6.86
CA ILE A 44 2.65 11.85 5.69
C ILE A 44 1.20 12.33 5.75
N THR A 45 0.73 12.85 4.63
CA THR A 45 -0.69 13.14 4.34
C THR A 45 -1.00 12.73 2.91
N PHE A 46 -2.23 12.30 2.62
CA PHE A 46 -2.63 11.99 1.24
C PHE A 46 -4.10 12.33 0.99
N ASP A 47 -4.46 12.43 -0.29
CA ASP A 47 -5.85 12.63 -0.70
C ASP A 47 -6.60 11.29 -0.70
N ARG A 48 -7.42 11.08 0.34
CA ARG A 48 -8.23 9.87 0.53
C ARG A 48 -9.28 9.69 -0.56
N SER A 49 -9.89 10.78 -1.03
CA SER A 49 -10.92 10.74 -2.07
C SER A 49 -10.33 10.33 -3.40
N ARG A 50 -9.18 10.90 -3.75
CA ARG A 50 -8.42 10.52 -4.95
C ARG A 50 -7.94 9.08 -4.86
N LEU A 51 -7.40 8.63 -3.71
CA LEU A 51 -7.01 7.23 -3.52
C LEU A 51 -8.19 6.28 -3.77
N LYS A 52 -9.35 6.54 -3.16
CA LYS A 52 -10.55 5.73 -3.33
C LYS A 52 -10.99 5.67 -4.81
N SER A 53 -10.97 6.81 -5.50
CA SER A 53 -11.30 6.87 -6.93
C SER A 53 -10.37 6.01 -7.77
N LEU A 54 -9.06 6.12 -7.55
CA LEU A 54 -8.05 5.33 -8.26
C LEU A 54 -8.21 3.83 -7.98
N LEU A 55 -8.44 3.43 -6.72
CA LEU A 55 -8.69 2.03 -6.37
C LEU A 55 -9.92 1.48 -7.11
N ASN A 56 -11.03 2.24 -7.13
CA ASN A 56 -12.24 1.85 -7.85
C ASN A 56 -12.03 1.74 -9.37
N GLN A 57 -11.15 2.57 -9.94
CA GLN A 57 -10.80 2.53 -11.35
C GLN A 57 -9.92 1.30 -11.65
N TYR A 58 -8.81 1.12 -10.94
CA TYR A 58 -7.83 0.08 -11.26
C TYR A 58 -8.27 -1.33 -10.88
N LYS A 59 -9.15 -1.50 -9.89
CA LYS A 59 -9.78 -2.81 -9.61
C LYS A 59 -10.63 -3.33 -10.77
N LYS A 60 -11.04 -2.46 -11.70
CA LYS A 60 -11.79 -2.86 -12.91
C LYS A 60 -10.89 -3.25 -14.09
N SER A 61 -9.58 -3.08 -13.95
CA SER A 61 -8.64 -3.44 -15.01
C SER A 61 -8.65 -4.96 -15.28
N PRO A 62 -8.57 -5.39 -16.55
CA PRO A 62 -8.52 -6.81 -16.88
C PRO A 62 -7.39 -7.53 -16.13
N GLY A 63 -7.70 -8.69 -15.54
CA GLY A 63 -6.74 -9.50 -14.80
C GLY A 63 -6.49 -9.07 -13.34
N ILE A 64 -7.05 -7.94 -12.89
CA ILE A 64 -6.97 -7.53 -11.49
C ILE A 64 -8.11 -8.16 -10.70
N VAL A 65 -7.75 -8.98 -9.70
CA VAL A 65 -8.74 -9.56 -8.77
C VAL A 65 -9.01 -8.62 -7.60
N GLU A 66 -7.96 -8.05 -7.00
CA GLU A 66 -8.07 -7.16 -5.86
C GLU A 66 -6.87 -6.21 -5.76
N ILE A 67 -7.09 -5.02 -5.20
CA ILE A 67 -6.06 -4.04 -4.81
C ILE A 67 -6.38 -3.58 -3.38
N LEU A 68 -5.48 -3.88 -2.44
CA LEU A 68 -5.54 -3.37 -1.07
C LEU A 68 -4.41 -2.39 -0.84
N VAL A 69 -4.70 -1.31 -0.11
CA VAL A 69 -3.72 -0.26 0.22
C VAL A 69 -3.92 0.15 1.67
N GLU A 70 -2.81 0.17 2.42
CA GLU A 70 -2.76 0.73 3.77
C GLU A 70 -1.66 1.79 3.82
N ILE A 71 -2.01 2.99 4.33
CA ILE A 71 -1.08 4.11 4.45
C ILE A 71 -1.20 4.66 5.87
N LYS A 72 -0.06 4.76 6.59
CA LYS A 72 -0.03 5.52 7.84
C LYS A 72 0.07 7.00 7.54
N GLU A 73 -0.94 7.75 7.98
CA GLU A 73 -0.90 9.20 8.03
C GLU A 73 -0.28 9.69 9.33
N GLY A 74 0.18 10.95 9.32
CA GLY A 74 0.77 11.61 10.48
C GLY A 74 2.29 11.46 10.52
N THR A 75 2.86 11.60 11.71
CA THR A 75 4.31 11.54 11.91
C THR A 75 4.75 10.10 12.07
N LEU A 76 5.66 9.66 11.21
CA LEU A 76 6.31 8.36 11.26
C LEU A 76 7.78 8.56 11.56
N GLN A 77 8.28 7.83 12.55
CA GLN A 77 9.71 7.81 12.87
C GLN A 77 10.40 6.71 12.05
N VAL A 78 11.71 6.83 11.95
CA VAL A 78 12.62 5.79 11.43
C VAL A 78 12.52 4.52 12.25
#